data_AF-A0A937FKY8-F1
#
_entry.id   AF-A0A937FKY8-F1
#
_cell.length_a   1.000
_cell.length_b   1.000
_cell.length_c   1.000
_cell.angle_alpha   90.00
_cell.angle_beta   90.00
_cell.angle_gamma   90.00
#
_symmetry.space_group_name_H-M   'P 1'
#
loop_
_entity.id
_entity.type
_entity.pdbx_description
1 polymer ?
#
loop_
_entity_poly.entity_id
_entity_poly.type
_entity_poly.pdbx_seq_one_letter_code
_entity_poly.pdbx_strand_id
1 'polypeptide(L)'
;MSANQGQSETRSFLFLQGPTSGVFRDLGRALAARGHKVLKVNFCPGDWLFWRGKDTRMYRGSLADWPDHLRALIRERGVTDILYFADRFPYHKAAQRVAHEEGVRSVSMEYGYLRPDWLILEEGGQSTYSHFPKDPAKIEAVAETLEPVDQAQIYDIPSLDEAVREASFHLSNAFFGWLTPRYRPDRYYPVLVEFPAYVPRLLKRRRNAPKADALVRHFEATAEVPRFLVPLQMQNDYQLRDNAPKGFQTEFIRRVMASFRDYAPEGAELIFKIHPMDNGLERWERVVPRLAAEHGLAERVHFLDGGFLPDIFSIVAGCVVINSTTGLIALRRNVPTKPLGVAVYDIEGLTHQGDLDGFWTDPQPPKPGMLNALVRAMAYGIHVRGSVYGDEGRAAFIRNAIERLEQPRINQFGLYEPRPPRVDKAVSLGIAVDWPVGKIAS
;
A
#
# COMPACT_ATOMS: atom_id res chain seq x y z
N MET A 1 24.29 2.96 -45.48
CA MET A 1 23.47 1.90 -44.89
C MET A 1 23.27 2.23 -43.42
N SER A 2 22.24 3.02 -43.11
CA SER A 2 21.87 3.36 -41.74
C SER A 2 20.95 2.27 -41.20
N ALA A 3 21.48 1.39 -40.36
CA ALA A 3 20.70 0.37 -39.68
C ALA A 3 20.14 0.93 -38.36
N ASN A 4 18.84 1.26 -38.42
CA ASN A 4 17.83 1.00 -37.40
C ASN A 4 18.21 1.23 -35.91
N GLN A 5 18.20 2.49 -35.47
CA GLN A 5 18.11 2.81 -34.04
C GLN A 5 16.66 2.69 -33.57
N GLY A 6 16.35 1.57 -32.92
CA GLY A 6 15.42 1.50 -31.77
C GLY A 6 13.92 1.77 -31.99
N GLN A 7 13.24 1.09 -32.91
CA GLN A 7 11.79 0.92 -32.74
C GLN A 7 11.54 -0.04 -31.57
N SER A 8 11.00 0.49 -30.47
CA SER A 8 10.42 -0.30 -29.38
C SER A 8 9.43 -1.31 -29.97
N GLU A 9 9.55 -2.58 -29.58
CA GLU A 9 8.66 -3.64 -30.02
C GLU A 9 7.20 -3.27 -29.65
N THR A 10 6.28 -3.39 -30.61
CA THR A 10 4.88 -3.00 -30.39
C THR A 10 4.20 -3.95 -29.40
N ARG A 11 4.10 -3.51 -28.14
CA ARG A 11 3.38 -4.21 -27.05
C ARG A 11 1.87 -4.04 -27.06
N SER A 12 1.19 -4.91 -26.30
CA SER A 12 -0.27 -4.91 -26.08
C SER A 12 -0.57 -4.85 -24.59
N PHE A 13 -1.08 -3.70 -24.15
CA PHE A 13 -1.37 -3.41 -22.76
C PHE A 13 -2.86 -3.59 -22.45
N LEU A 14 -3.17 -4.48 -21.51
CA LEU A 14 -4.50 -4.65 -20.94
C LEU A 14 -4.59 -3.92 -19.60
N PHE A 15 -5.43 -2.90 -19.54
CA PHE A 15 -5.77 -2.22 -18.29
C PHE A 15 -6.97 -2.90 -17.64
N LEU A 16 -6.86 -3.15 -16.33
CA LEU A 16 -7.95 -3.58 -15.48
C LEU A 16 -8.50 -2.39 -14.68
N GLN A 17 -9.07 -2.63 -13.50
CA GLN A 17 -9.56 -1.54 -12.65
C GLN A 17 -8.37 -0.69 -12.18
N GLY A 18 -8.53 0.61 -12.34
CA GLY A 18 -7.55 1.63 -11.97
C GLY A 18 -7.96 2.38 -10.70
N PRO A 19 -7.19 3.40 -10.30
CA PRO A 19 -7.63 4.30 -9.25
C PRO A 19 -8.91 5.03 -9.67
N THR A 20 -9.58 5.68 -8.73
CA THR A 20 -10.79 6.49 -8.96
C THR A 20 -10.44 7.82 -9.66
N SER A 21 -9.75 7.75 -10.80
CA SER A 21 -9.35 8.92 -11.59
C SER A 21 -9.16 8.57 -13.08
N GLY A 22 -8.94 9.60 -13.90
CA GLY A 22 -8.69 9.44 -15.34
C GLY A 22 -7.27 8.98 -15.69
N VAL A 23 -6.38 8.77 -14.71
CA VAL A 23 -4.94 8.55 -14.96
C VAL A 23 -4.65 7.32 -15.82
N PHE A 24 -5.36 6.21 -15.58
CA PHE A 24 -5.20 5.00 -16.40
C PHE A 24 -5.63 5.23 -17.85
N ARG A 25 -6.75 5.94 -18.06
CA ARG A 25 -7.23 6.30 -19.40
C ARG A 25 -6.20 7.16 -20.13
N ASP A 26 -5.65 8.14 -19.44
CA ASP A 26 -4.69 9.07 -20.04
C ASP A 26 -3.35 8.38 -20.33
N LEU A 27 -2.91 7.47 -19.45
CA LEU A 27 -1.75 6.59 -19.69
C LEU A 27 -1.98 5.66 -20.90
N GLY A 28 -3.15 5.03 -21.00
CA GLY A 28 -3.52 4.22 -22.15
C GLY A 28 -3.55 5.00 -23.47
N ARG A 29 -4.08 6.22 -23.46
CA ARG A 29 -4.04 7.10 -24.65
C ARG A 29 -2.62 7.40 -25.08
N ALA A 30 -1.74 7.66 -24.13
CA ALA A 30 -0.36 8.01 -24.41
C ALA A 30 0.46 6.80 -24.91
N LEU A 31 0.20 5.58 -24.39
CA LEU A 31 0.74 4.34 -24.97
C LEU A 31 0.23 4.10 -26.40
N ALA A 32 -1.08 4.28 -26.65
CA ALA A 32 -1.65 4.13 -27.98
C ALA A 32 -1.07 5.14 -28.98
N ALA A 33 -0.82 6.38 -28.54
CA ALA A 33 -0.16 7.41 -29.35
C ALA A 33 1.29 7.04 -29.74
N ARG A 34 1.93 6.14 -28.99
CA ARG A 34 3.26 5.59 -29.30
C ARG A 34 3.22 4.28 -30.09
N GLY A 35 2.04 3.88 -30.58
CA GLY A 35 1.84 2.74 -31.46
C GLY A 35 1.48 1.43 -30.76
N HIS A 36 1.40 1.41 -29.43
CA HIS A 36 1.02 0.22 -28.68
C HIS A 36 -0.47 -0.11 -28.80
N LYS A 37 -0.82 -1.40 -28.70
CA LYS A 37 -2.22 -1.82 -28.55
C LYS A 37 -2.65 -1.59 -27.12
N VAL A 38 -3.86 -1.05 -26.93
CA VAL A 38 -4.41 -0.76 -25.60
C VAL A 38 -5.82 -1.32 -25.48
N LEU A 39 -6.02 -2.11 -24.43
CA LEU A 39 -7.28 -2.77 -24.11
C LEU A 39 -7.70 -2.35 -22.71
N LYS A 40 -9.00 -2.28 -22.47
CA LYS A 40 -9.55 -2.04 -21.14
C LYS A 40 -10.62 -3.07 -20.81
N VAL A 41 -10.55 -3.65 -19.62
CA VAL A 41 -11.66 -4.40 -19.02
C VAL A 41 -12.21 -3.58 -17.85
N ASN A 42 -13.49 -3.26 -17.91
CA ASN A 42 -14.27 -2.65 -16.83
C ASN A 42 -15.03 -3.77 -16.11
N PHE A 43 -14.95 -3.82 -14.77
CA PHE A 43 -15.70 -4.79 -13.96
C PHE A 43 -17.01 -4.21 -13.43
N CYS A 44 -17.13 -2.88 -13.42
CA CYS A 44 -18.27 -2.18 -12.83
C CYS A 44 -18.58 -0.84 -13.54
N PRO A 45 -19.78 -0.26 -13.32
CA PRO A 45 -20.14 1.07 -13.80
C PRO A 45 -19.16 2.16 -13.41
N GLY A 46 -18.57 2.09 -12.22
CA GLY A 46 -17.54 3.02 -11.75
C GLY A 46 -16.31 3.03 -12.66
N ASP A 47 -15.83 1.86 -13.09
CA ASP A 47 -14.72 1.79 -14.06
C ASP A 47 -15.09 2.46 -15.38
N TRP A 48 -16.32 2.19 -15.83
CA TRP A 48 -16.85 2.78 -17.06
C TRP A 48 -17.05 4.29 -16.97
N LEU A 49 -17.21 4.86 -15.77
CA LEU A 49 -17.22 6.31 -15.59
C LEU A 49 -15.88 6.93 -15.98
N PHE A 50 -14.77 6.30 -15.62
CA PHE A 50 -13.42 6.84 -15.84
C PHE A 50 -12.79 6.42 -17.17
N TRP A 51 -13.19 5.28 -17.74
CA TRP A 51 -12.67 4.80 -19.03
C TRP A 51 -13.76 4.17 -19.90
N ARG A 52 -13.95 4.76 -21.09
CA ARG A 52 -14.83 4.28 -22.17
C ARG A 52 -14.10 4.30 -23.51
N GLY A 53 -14.55 3.53 -24.50
CA GLY A 53 -13.99 3.58 -25.86
C GLY A 53 -14.14 2.27 -26.63
N LYS A 54 -13.58 2.26 -27.85
CA LYS A 54 -13.69 1.16 -28.83
C LYS A 54 -13.08 -0.16 -28.34
N ASP A 55 -11.93 -0.11 -27.67
CA ASP A 55 -11.21 -1.28 -27.15
C ASP A 55 -11.44 -1.50 -25.65
N THR A 56 -12.65 -1.18 -25.20
CA THR A 56 -13.09 -1.36 -23.80
C THR A 56 -14.21 -2.39 -23.72
N ARG A 57 -14.02 -3.43 -22.89
CA ARG A 57 -15.04 -4.47 -22.62
C ARG A 57 -15.58 -4.30 -21.19
N MET A 58 -16.89 -4.44 -21.02
CA MET A 58 -17.51 -4.58 -19.70
C MET A 58 -17.62 -6.07 -19.36
N TYR A 59 -16.85 -6.54 -18.39
CA TYR A 59 -16.92 -7.92 -17.92
C TYR A 59 -18.14 -8.11 -17.00
N ARG A 60 -19.04 -9.02 -17.39
CA ARG A 60 -20.29 -9.33 -16.66
C ARG A 60 -20.32 -10.74 -16.06
N GLY A 61 -19.26 -11.51 -16.25
CA GLY A 61 -19.14 -12.87 -15.71
C GLY A 61 -18.89 -12.88 -14.19
N SER A 62 -18.81 -14.06 -13.61
CA SER A 62 -18.50 -14.20 -12.18
C SER A 62 -16.99 -14.04 -11.92
N LEU A 63 -16.61 -13.85 -10.65
CA LEU A 63 -15.18 -13.89 -10.26
C LEU A 63 -14.56 -15.28 -10.52
N ALA A 64 -15.35 -16.36 -10.43
CA ALA A 64 -14.87 -17.72 -10.70
C ALA A 64 -14.54 -17.94 -12.18
N ASP A 65 -15.33 -17.35 -13.09
CA ASP A 65 -15.11 -17.46 -14.54
C ASP A 65 -14.06 -16.47 -15.07
N TRP A 66 -13.64 -15.51 -14.25
CA TRP A 66 -12.73 -14.43 -14.67
C TRP A 66 -11.37 -14.96 -15.17
N PRO A 67 -10.70 -15.92 -14.51
CA PRO A 67 -9.43 -16.45 -14.99
C PRO A 67 -9.50 -17.00 -16.43
N ASP A 68 -10.53 -17.79 -16.76
CA ASP A 68 -10.69 -18.38 -18.08
C ASP A 68 -10.99 -17.31 -19.14
N HIS A 69 -11.84 -16.34 -18.80
CA HIS A 69 -12.10 -15.21 -19.68
C HIS A 69 -10.83 -14.40 -19.96
N LEU A 70 -10.00 -14.17 -18.94
CA LEU A 70 -8.75 -13.45 -19.09
C LEU A 70 -7.74 -14.22 -19.95
N ARG A 71 -7.58 -15.54 -19.77
CA ARG A 71 -6.74 -16.37 -20.64
C ARG A 71 -7.16 -16.29 -22.10
N ALA A 72 -8.47 -16.40 -22.36
CA ALA A 72 -9.01 -16.24 -23.70
C ALA A 72 -8.70 -14.86 -24.29
N LEU A 73 -8.87 -13.79 -23.49
CA LEU A 73 -8.58 -12.42 -23.91
C LEU A 73 -7.09 -12.20 -24.21
N ILE A 74 -6.20 -12.75 -23.37
CA ILE A 74 -4.75 -12.69 -23.56
C ILE A 74 -4.37 -13.28 -24.92
N ARG A 75 -4.87 -14.48 -25.22
CA ARG A 75 -4.58 -15.20 -26.47
C ARG A 75 -5.22 -14.53 -27.68
N GLU A 76 -6.49 -14.12 -27.57
CA GLU A 76 -7.24 -13.46 -28.65
C GLU A 76 -6.59 -12.14 -29.08
N ARG A 77 -6.12 -11.34 -28.11
CA ARG A 77 -5.65 -9.97 -28.36
C ARG A 77 -4.12 -9.83 -28.28
N GLY A 78 -3.40 -10.92 -28.04
CA GLY A 78 -1.95 -10.94 -27.91
C GLY A 78 -1.46 -10.01 -26.82
N VAL A 79 -2.07 -10.08 -25.63
CA VAL A 79 -1.72 -9.23 -24.48
C VAL A 79 -0.32 -9.59 -23.99
N THR A 80 0.56 -8.59 -23.88
CA THR A 80 1.92 -8.73 -23.35
C THR A 80 2.03 -8.22 -21.93
N ASP A 81 1.12 -7.31 -21.54
CA ASP A 81 1.17 -6.58 -20.29
C ASP A 81 -0.22 -6.41 -19.68
N ILE A 82 -0.36 -6.63 -18.37
CA ILE A 82 -1.60 -6.38 -17.62
C ILE A 82 -1.32 -5.36 -16.53
N LEU A 83 -2.00 -4.22 -16.59
CA LEU A 83 -1.88 -3.12 -15.63
C LEU A 83 -3.11 -3.07 -14.73
N TYR A 84 -2.90 -2.96 -13.42
CA TYR A 84 -3.95 -2.85 -12.43
C TYR A 84 -3.55 -1.96 -11.24
N PHE A 85 -4.55 -1.38 -10.57
CA PHE A 85 -4.37 -0.65 -9.31
C PHE A 85 -4.74 -1.53 -8.12
N ALA A 86 -3.98 -1.49 -7.02
CA ALA A 86 -4.16 -2.35 -5.86
C ALA A 86 -4.14 -3.85 -6.23
N ASP A 87 -2.97 -4.47 -6.08
CA ASP A 87 -2.69 -5.85 -6.51
C ASP A 87 -3.53 -6.92 -5.79
N ARG A 88 -4.06 -6.60 -4.59
CA ARG A 88 -4.87 -7.51 -3.78
C ARG A 88 -6.37 -7.43 -4.03
N PHE A 89 -6.84 -6.57 -4.94
CA PHE A 89 -8.23 -6.64 -5.40
C PHE A 89 -8.53 -8.02 -6.03
N PRO A 90 -9.66 -8.71 -5.73
CA PRO A 90 -9.84 -10.11 -6.12
C PRO A 90 -9.66 -10.42 -7.61
N TYR A 91 -10.11 -9.53 -8.50
CA TYR A 91 -9.91 -9.69 -9.94
C TYR A 91 -8.45 -9.48 -10.36
N HIS A 92 -7.69 -8.65 -9.64
CA HIS A 92 -6.26 -8.43 -9.86
C HIS A 92 -5.42 -9.59 -9.33
N LYS A 93 -5.76 -10.15 -8.16
CA LYS A 93 -5.15 -11.41 -7.65
C LYS A 93 -5.27 -12.53 -8.68
N ALA A 94 -6.48 -12.72 -9.21
CA ALA A 94 -6.72 -13.69 -10.27
C ALA A 94 -5.96 -13.37 -11.56
N ALA A 95 -5.92 -12.08 -11.94
CA ALA A 95 -5.20 -11.64 -13.13
C ALA A 95 -3.70 -11.86 -13.04
N GLN A 96 -3.10 -11.63 -11.87
CA GLN A 96 -1.68 -11.84 -11.63
C GLN A 96 -1.30 -13.32 -11.72
N ARG A 97 -2.12 -14.21 -11.14
CA ARG A 97 -1.93 -15.67 -11.29
C ARG A 97 -1.99 -16.08 -12.76
N VAL A 98 -3.00 -15.64 -13.49
CA VAL A 98 -3.15 -15.93 -14.93
C VAL A 98 -1.98 -15.35 -15.73
N ALA A 99 -1.53 -14.14 -15.41
CA ALA A 99 -0.40 -13.50 -16.08
C ALA A 99 0.86 -14.35 -15.93
N HIS A 100 1.14 -14.84 -14.72
CA HIS A 100 2.25 -15.75 -14.45
C HIS A 100 2.13 -17.06 -15.26
N GLU A 101 0.95 -17.68 -15.27
CA GLU A 101 0.69 -18.93 -16.01
C GLU A 101 0.85 -18.77 -17.54
N GLU A 102 0.45 -17.62 -18.09
CA GLU A 102 0.49 -17.33 -19.52
C GLU A 102 1.79 -16.60 -19.97
N GLY A 103 2.75 -16.37 -19.06
CA GLY A 103 4.00 -15.67 -19.36
C GLY A 103 3.83 -14.19 -19.72
N VAL A 104 2.76 -13.56 -19.24
CA VAL A 104 2.41 -12.15 -19.47
C VAL A 104 2.94 -11.30 -18.31
N ARG A 105 3.46 -10.10 -18.60
CA ARG A 105 3.95 -9.20 -17.56
C ARG A 105 2.79 -8.57 -16.80
N SER A 106 2.67 -8.84 -15.50
CA SER A 106 1.74 -8.13 -14.62
C SER A 106 2.39 -6.90 -14.00
N VAL A 107 1.66 -5.79 -13.94
CA VAL A 107 2.16 -4.49 -13.47
C VAL A 107 1.17 -3.90 -12.47
N SER A 108 1.64 -3.71 -11.23
CA SER A 108 0.86 -3.09 -10.18
C SER A 108 1.16 -1.60 -10.09
N MET A 109 0.11 -0.78 -10.02
CA MET A 109 0.17 0.61 -9.61
C MET A 109 -0.44 0.78 -8.21
N GLU A 110 0.12 1.66 -7.39
CA GLU A 110 -0.45 2.06 -6.10
C GLU A 110 0.02 3.45 -5.70
N TYR A 111 -0.61 4.03 -4.67
CA TYR A 111 0.00 5.15 -3.97
C TYR A 111 1.39 4.80 -3.41
N GLY A 112 2.35 5.72 -3.53
CA GLY A 112 3.73 5.42 -3.19
C GLY A 112 4.06 5.36 -1.70
N TYR A 113 5.22 4.78 -1.40
CA TYR A 113 5.87 4.84 -0.10
C TYR A 113 6.48 6.23 0.18
N LEU A 114 6.81 6.99 -0.87
CA LEU A 114 7.44 8.32 -0.80
C LEU A 114 6.47 9.48 -1.06
N ARG A 115 5.18 9.29 -0.78
CA ARG A 115 4.10 10.27 -0.98
C ARG A 115 4.43 11.69 -0.47
N PRO A 116 3.81 12.73 -1.05
CA PRO A 116 2.61 12.68 -1.91
C PRO A 116 2.85 12.44 -3.41
N ASP A 117 4.01 12.81 -3.95
CA ASP A 117 4.24 12.92 -5.41
C ASP A 117 4.85 11.70 -6.07
N TRP A 118 4.64 10.54 -5.48
CA TRP A 118 5.24 9.31 -5.96
C TRP A 118 4.19 8.22 -5.94
N LEU A 119 4.07 7.55 -7.08
CA LEU A 119 3.23 6.37 -7.27
C LEU A 119 4.13 5.18 -7.47
N ILE A 120 3.75 4.02 -6.96
CA ILE A 120 4.47 2.79 -7.26
C ILE A 120 4.03 2.30 -8.63
N LEU A 121 4.99 1.84 -9.42
CA LEU A 121 4.76 1.09 -10.65
C LEU A 121 5.78 -0.06 -10.67
N GLU A 122 5.31 -1.27 -10.40
CA GLU A 122 6.17 -2.43 -10.13
C GLU A 122 5.68 -3.68 -10.86
N GLU A 123 6.60 -4.53 -11.31
CA GLU A 123 6.25 -5.86 -11.82
C GLU A 123 5.71 -6.76 -10.71
N GLY A 124 4.69 -7.54 -11.04
CA GLY A 124 4.04 -8.41 -10.07
C GLY A 124 3.11 -7.62 -9.17
N GLY A 125 3.47 -7.44 -7.92
CA GLY A 125 2.61 -6.83 -6.91
C GLY A 125 3.42 -6.08 -5.87
N GLN A 126 2.84 -5.87 -4.70
CA GLN A 126 3.43 -5.10 -3.63
C GLN A 126 3.59 -5.93 -2.37
N SER A 127 4.28 -5.37 -1.37
CA SER A 127 4.51 -6.01 -0.07
C SER A 127 5.06 -7.44 -0.23
N THR A 128 4.25 -8.47 -0.02
CA THR A 128 4.61 -9.89 -0.23
C THR A 128 5.08 -10.18 -1.64
N TYR A 129 4.48 -9.54 -2.64
CA TYR A 129 4.71 -9.80 -4.06
C TYR A 129 5.60 -8.75 -4.74
N SER A 130 6.15 -7.82 -3.96
CA SER A 130 7.15 -6.89 -4.44
C SER A 130 8.44 -7.65 -4.78
N HIS A 131 8.99 -7.38 -5.95
CA HIS A 131 10.27 -7.89 -6.42
C HIS A 131 11.43 -6.98 -5.98
N PHE A 132 11.16 -5.89 -5.27
CA PHE A 132 12.19 -5.02 -4.70
C PHE A 132 13.10 -5.81 -3.74
N PRO A 133 14.44 -5.64 -3.80
CA PRO A 133 15.37 -6.38 -2.97
C PRO A 133 15.12 -6.17 -1.47
N LYS A 134 15.56 -7.14 -0.66
CA LYS A 134 15.62 -7.00 0.81
C LYS A 134 17.04 -7.05 1.35
N ASP A 135 18.02 -7.34 0.50
CA ASP A 135 19.44 -7.36 0.85
C ASP A 135 19.93 -5.91 1.04
N PRO A 136 20.36 -5.52 2.25
CA PRO A 136 20.83 -4.17 2.51
C PRO A 136 22.06 -3.81 1.67
N ALA A 137 22.98 -4.74 1.43
CA ALA A 137 24.21 -4.46 0.68
C ALA A 137 23.90 -4.11 -0.79
N LYS A 138 22.95 -4.81 -1.40
CA LYS A 138 22.46 -4.50 -2.75
C LYS A 138 21.80 -3.12 -2.82
N ILE A 139 21.01 -2.77 -1.82
CA ILE A 139 20.33 -1.47 -1.76
C ILE A 139 21.34 -0.33 -1.59
N GLU A 140 22.30 -0.48 -0.67
CA GLU A 140 23.38 0.50 -0.44
C GLU A 140 24.22 0.68 -1.72
N ALA A 141 24.69 -0.41 -2.34
CA ALA A 141 25.52 -0.37 -3.54
C ALA A 141 24.82 0.33 -4.73
N VAL A 142 23.52 0.07 -4.94
CA VAL A 142 22.78 0.78 -6.00
C VAL A 142 22.60 2.25 -5.62
N ALA A 143 22.27 2.56 -4.37
CA ALA A 143 22.03 3.93 -3.94
C ALA A 143 23.27 4.84 -4.04
N GLU A 144 24.47 4.30 -3.89
CA GLU A 144 25.74 5.02 -4.09
C GLU A 144 25.93 5.51 -5.53
N THR A 145 25.34 4.81 -6.50
CA THR A 145 25.38 5.19 -7.93
C THR A 145 24.28 6.18 -8.33
N LEU A 146 23.36 6.49 -7.41
CA LEU A 146 22.17 7.29 -7.68
C LEU A 146 22.28 8.66 -7.04
N GLU A 147 21.86 9.67 -7.79
CA GLU A 147 21.75 11.03 -7.30
C GLU A 147 20.77 11.12 -6.11
N PRO A 148 21.00 12.05 -5.16
CA PRO A 148 20.04 12.33 -4.11
C PRO A 148 18.67 12.70 -4.67
N VAL A 149 17.62 12.13 -4.08
CA VAL A 149 16.24 12.41 -4.47
C VAL A 149 15.74 13.65 -3.74
N ASP A 150 15.32 14.68 -4.47
CA ASP A 150 14.54 15.77 -3.90
C ASP A 150 13.18 15.24 -3.43
N GLN A 151 12.89 15.36 -2.14
CA GLN A 151 11.65 14.89 -1.51
C GLN A 151 10.62 16.01 -1.32
N ALA A 152 10.91 17.23 -1.79
CA ALA A 152 9.94 18.31 -1.78
C ALA A 152 8.68 17.92 -2.57
N GLN A 153 7.54 18.37 -2.04
CA GLN A 153 6.29 18.28 -2.77
C GLN A 153 6.28 19.34 -3.89
N ILE A 154 5.94 18.89 -5.09
CA ILE A 154 5.86 19.62 -6.35
C ILE A 154 4.40 19.70 -6.81
N TYR A 155 3.59 18.66 -6.57
CA TYR A 155 2.20 18.62 -7.06
C TYR A 155 1.19 18.79 -5.93
N ASP A 156 0.24 19.68 -6.14
CA ASP A 156 -0.94 19.75 -5.29
C ASP A 156 -1.90 18.61 -5.60
N ILE A 157 -2.45 17.99 -4.55
CA ILE A 157 -3.50 16.99 -4.66
C ILE A 157 -4.81 17.67 -4.23
N PRO A 158 -5.69 18.05 -5.17
CA PRO A 158 -6.92 18.76 -4.82
C PRO A 158 -7.87 17.81 -4.08
N SER A 159 -8.00 17.97 -2.76
CA SER A 159 -8.80 17.09 -1.91
C SER A 159 -10.27 17.01 -2.32
N LEU A 160 -10.80 18.07 -2.93
CA LEU A 160 -12.16 18.09 -3.47
C LEU A 160 -12.31 17.23 -4.73
N ASP A 161 -11.31 17.22 -5.62
CA ASP A 161 -11.34 16.39 -6.84
C ASP A 161 -11.28 14.90 -6.47
N GLU A 162 -10.40 14.54 -5.54
CA GLU A 162 -10.32 13.18 -4.98
C GLU A 162 -11.68 12.75 -4.40
N ALA A 163 -12.27 13.54 -3.51
CA ALA A 163 -13.54 13.23 -2.87
C ALA A 163 -14.71 13.10 -3.88
N VAL A 164 -14.80 14.01 -4.86
CA VAL A 164 -15.84 13.97 -5.89
C VAL A 164 -15.71 12.73 -6.76
N ARG A 165 -14.49 12.36 -7.17
CA ARG A 165 -14.27 11.18 -8.00
C ARG A 165 -14.53 9.88 -7.25
N GLU A 166 -14.08 9.78 -6.01
CA GLU A 166 -14.34 8.62 -5.15
C GLU A 166 -15.85 8.45 -4.90
N ALA A 167 -16.55 9.55 -4.55
CA ALA A 167 -18.01 9.54 -4.41
C ALA A 167 -18.70 9.12 -5.70
N SER A 168 -18.27 9.65 -6.85
CA SER A 168 -18.86 9.31 -8.15
C SER A 168 -18.64 7.83 -8.52
N PHE A 169 -17.48 7.26 -8.22
CA PHE A 169 -17.20 5.84 -8.41
C PHE A 169 -18.17 4.97 -7.58
N HIS A 170 -18.31 5.27 -6.29
CA HIS A 170 -19.13 4.46 -5.39
C HIS A 170 -20.63 4.64 -5.64
N LEU A 171 -21.09 5.87 -5.89
CA LEU A 171 -22.49 6.15 -6.21
C LEU A 171 -22.90 5.50 -7.55
N SER A 172 -22.05 5.58 -8.57
CA SER A 172 -22.36 4.91 -9.85
C SER A 172 -22.49 3.39 -9.69
N ASN A 173 -21.64 2.76 -8.87
CA ASN A 173 -21.77 1.34 -8.55
C ASN A 173 -23.03 1.03 -7.73
N ALA A 174 -23.45 1.93 -6.82
CA ALA A 174 -24.67 1.76 -6.04
C ALA A 174 -25.94 1.87 -6.92
N PHE A 175 -26.02 2.88 -7.80
CA PHE A 175 -27.20 3.12 -8.63
C PHE A 175 -27.27 2.22 -9.87
N PHE A 176 -26.12 1.87 -10.45
CA PHE A 176 -26.05 1.11 -11.70
C PHE A 176 -25.46 -0.30 -11.53
N GLY A 177 -25.27 -0.78 -10.30
CA GLY A 177 -24.71 -2.11 -10.02
C GLY A 177 -25.48 -3.27 -10.65
N TRP A 178 -26.76 -3.07 -10.98
CA TRP A 178 -27.58 -4.03 -11.72
C TRP A 178 -27.08 -4.30 -13.15
N LEU A 179 -26.24 -3.43 -13.73
CA LEU A 179 -25.57 -3.66 -15.03
C LEU A 179 -24.45 -4.71 -14.95
N THR A 180 -23.94 -4.97 -13.73
CA THR A 180 -22.86 -5.92 -13.44
C THR A 180 -23.21 -6.71 -12.16
N PRO A 181 -24.30 -7.51 -12.14
CA PRO A 181 -24.85 -8.10 -10.92
C PRO A 181 -23.92 -9.15 -10.28
N ARG A 182 -23.00 -9.71 -11.08
CA ARG A 182 -21.99 -10.69 -10.64
C ARG A 182 -20.67 -10.03 -10.21
N TYR A 183 -20.57 -8.70 -10.26
CA TYR A 183 -19.42 -7.97 -9.77
C TYR A 183 -19.30 -8.15 -8.25
N ARG A 184 -18.14 -8.64 -7.81
CA ARG A 184 -17.84 -8.90 -6.40
C ARG A 184 -16.53 -8.22 -6.03
N PRO A 185 -16.57 -6.95 -5.58
CA PRO A 185 -15.37 -6.25 -5.15
C PRO A 185 -14.84 -6.74 -3.79
N ASP A 186 -15.48 -7.74 -3.18
CA ASP A 186 -15.13 -8.28 -1.87
C ASP A 186 -14.95 -7.20 -0.81
N ARG A 187 -15.90 -6.24 -0.72
CA ARG A 187 -15.84 -5.19 0.30
C ARG A 187 -16.04 -5.78 1.69
N TYR A 188 -15.21 -5.33 2.63
CA TYR A 188 -15.36 -5.69 4.04
C TYR A 188 -16.68 -5.17 4.63
N TYR A 189 -17.07 -3.94 4.27
CA TYR A 189 -18.35 -3.35 4.66
C TYR A 189 -19.27 -3.14 3.46
N PRO A 190 -20.58 -3.33 3.61
CA PRO A 190 -21.55 -2.86 2.63
C PRO A 190 -21.45 -1.34 2.45
N VAL A 191 -21.48 -0.86 1.19
CA VAL A 191 -21.33 0.58 0.84
C VAL A 191 -22.31 1.46 1.63
N LEU A 192 -23.58 1.02 1.73
CA LEU A 192 -24.64 1.75 2.41
C LEU A 192 -24.48 1.81 3.93
N VAL A 193 -23.58 1.02 4.52
CA VAL A 193 -23.22 1.06 5.94
C VAL A 193 -21.97 1.91 6.14
N GLU A 194 -20.95 1.71 5.30
CA GLU A 194 -19.65 2.37 5.41
C GLU A 194 -19.72 3.88 5.16
N PHE A 195 -20.38 4.29 4.08
CA PHE A 195 -20.42 5.71 3.68
C PHE A 195 -21.08 6.59 4.75
N PRO A 196 -22.28 6.25 5.27
CA PRO A 196 -22.89 7.02 6.36
C PRO A 196 -22.07 7.03 7.65
N ALA A 197 -21.25 6.00 7.91
CA ALA A 197 -20.44 5.90 9.13
C ALA A 197 -19.33 6.97 9.23
N TYR A 198 -18.84 7.49 8.10
CA TYR A 198 -17.86 8.57 8.08
C TYR A 198 -18.37 9.87 8.71
N VAL A 199 -19.68 10.17 8.61
CA VAL A 199 -20.27 11.41 9.15
C VAL A 199 -20.15 11.50 10.67
N PRO A 200 -20.68 10.56 11.48
CA PRO A 200 -20.52 10.60 12.93
C PRO A 200 -19.05 10.47 13.35
N ARG A 201 -18.23 9.74 12.58
CA ARG A 201 -16.79 9.63 12.80
C ARG A 201 -16.08 10.97 12.68
N LEU A 202 -16.37 11.77 11.66
CA LEU A 202 -15.77 13.08 11.45
C LEU A 202 -16.12 14.05 12.60
N LEU A 203 -17.39 14.06 13.03
CA LEU A 203 -17.83 14.85 14.18
C LEU A 203 -17.12 14.42 15.46
N LYS A 204 -17.01 13.12 15.69
CA LYS A 204 -16.33 12.55 16.86
C LYS A 204 -14.84 12.91 16.88
N ARG A 205 -14.16 12.84 15.73
CA ARG A 205 -12.76 13.26 15.58
C ARG A 205 -12.57 14.72 16.01
N ARG A 206 -13.41 15.63 15.51
CA ARG A 206 -13.35 17.05 15.88
C ARG A 206 -13.54 17.27 17.37
N ARG A 207 -14.46 16.53 18.00
CA ARG A 207 -14.71 16.58 19.44
C ARG A 207 -13.54 16.00 20.26
N ASN A 208 -12.87 14.97 19.75
CA ASN A 208 -11.79 14.28 20.45
C ASN A 208 -10.42 14.97 20.30
N ALA A 209 -10.25 15.80 19.25
CA ALA A 209 -8.97 16.45 18.96
C ALA A 209 -8.37 17.23 20.15
N PRO A 210 -9.10 18.11 20.86
CA PRO A 210 -8.51 18.83 22.00
C PRO A 210 -8.03 17.92 23.13
N LYS A 211 -8.73 16.80 23.35
CA LYS A 211 -8.33 15.79 24.35
C LYS A 211 -7.07 15.06 23.91
N ALA A 212 -6.98 14.70 22.62
CA ALA A 212 -5.79 14.09 22.07
C ALA A 212 -4.59 15.04 22.15
N ASP A 213 -4.75 16.32 21.82
CA ASP A 213 -3.68 17.30 21.88
C ASP A 213 -3.22 17.57 23.31
N ALA A 214 -4.14 17.58 24.27
CA ALA A 214 -3.80 17.67 25.70
C ALA A 214 -3.00 16.46 26.18
N LEU A 215 -3.36 15.26 25.72
CA LEU A 215 -2.64 14.04 26.06
C LEU A 215 -1.23 14.01 25.43
N VAL A 216 -1.09 14.46 24.18
CA VAL A 216 0.22 14.62 23.54
C VAL A 216 1.11 15.60 24.31
N ARG A 217 0.58 16.76 24.72
CA ARG A 217 1.32 17.71 25.59
C ARG A 217 1.71 17.12 26.93
N HIS A 218 0.87 16.26 27.51
CA HIS A 218 1.22 15.56 28.75
C HIS A 218 2.40 14.60 28.53
N PHE A 219 2.41 13.87 27.42
CA PHE A 219 3.53 13.01 27.07
C PHE A 219 4.82 13.79 26.82
N GLU A 220 4.74 14.95 26.16
CA GLU A 220 5.89 15.85 25.99
C GLU A 220 6.45 16.34 27.35
N ALA A 221 5.57 16.61 28.31
CA ALA A 221 5.96 17.05 29.65
C ALA A 221 6.57 15.94 30.53
N THR A 222 6.47 14.68 30.11
CA THR A 222 6.94 13.49 30.84
C THR A 222 7.83 12.63 29.92
N ALA A 223 8.70 13.28 29.15
CA ALA A 223 9.48 12.67 28.09
C ALA A 223 10.46 11.58 28.57
N GLU A 224 10.77 11.53 29.86
CA GLU A 224 11.57 10.48 30.50
C GLU A 224 10.88 9.11 30.54
N VAL A 225 9.54 9.08 30.43
CA VAL A 225 8.77 7.84 30.40
C VAL A 225 8.91 7.18 29.02
N PRO A 226 9.38 5.92 28.92
CA PRO A 226 9.47 5.23 27.63
C PRO A 226 8.08 5.01 27.03
N ARG A 227 7.86 5.48 25.81
CA ARG A 227 6.57 5.33 25.10
C ARG A 227 6.71 4.58 23.80
N PHE A 228 5.76 3.70 23.51
CA PHE A 228 5.71 2.98 22.26
C PHE A 228 4.43 3.30 21.50
N LEU A 229 4.56 3.58 20.20
CA LEU A 229 3.43 3.88 19.32
C LEU A 229 2.98 2.66 18.53
N VAL A 230 1.67 2.47 18.47
CA VAL A 230 1.00 1.47 17.65
C VAL A 230 -0.05 2.17 16.78
N PRO A 231 0.31 2.63 15.56
CA PRO A 231 -0.65 3.21 14.65
C PRO A 231 -1.55 2.11 14.08
N LEU A 232 -2.85 2.29 14.28
CA LEU A 232 -3.89 1.44 13.71
C LEU A 232 -4.05 1.73 12.20
N GLN A 233 -4.37 0.69 11.44
CA GLN A 233 -4.67 0.77 10.01
C GLN A 233 -6.19 0.77 9.79
N MET A 234 -6.65 0.94 8.56
CA MET A 234 -8.09 0.73 8.30
C MET A 234 -8.39 -0.77 8.28
N GLN A 235 -9.45 -1.18 8.98
CA GLN A 235 -9.83 -2.61 9.07
C GLN A 235 -10.19 -3.22 7.71
N ASN A 236 -10.70 -2.40 6.79
CA ASN A 236 -11.11 -2.79 5.44
C ASN A 236 -9.95 -2.78 4.41
N ASP A 237 -8.73 -2.41 4.82
CA ASP A 237 -7.56 -2.33 3.94
C ASP A 237 -7.16 -3.72 3.41
N TYR A 238 -6.93 -3.84 2.09
CA TYR A 238 -6.44 -5.09 1.50
C TYR A 238 -5.06 -5.49 2.03
N GLN A 239 -4.19 -4.54 2.39
CA GLN A 239 -2.89 -4.86 3.00
C GLN A 239 -3.05 -5.58 4.35
N LEU A 240 -4.12 -5.28 5.10
CA LEU A 240 -4.44 -6.00 6.34
C LEU A 240 -5.09 -7.36 6.07
N ARG A 241 -5.85 -7.49 4.98
CA ARG A 241 -6.57 -8.72 4.63
C ARG A 241 -5.68 -9.78 4.01
N ASP A 242 -4.74 -9.37 3.17
CA ASP A 242 -3.94 -10.24 2.32
C ASP A 242 -2.44 -10.22 2.63
N ASN A 243 -1.93 -9.21 3.37
CA ASN A 243 -0.50 -9.08 3.69
C ASN A 243 -0.21 -9.01 5.20
N ALA A 244 -1.16 -9.45 6.04
CA ALA A 244 -1.01 -9.53 7.49
C ALA A 244 -1.40 -10.90 8.06
N PRO A 245 -0.85 -11.29 9.23
CA PRO A 245 -1.27 -12.50 9.94
C PRO A 245 -2.78 -12.55 10.19
N LYS A 246 -3.32 -13.76 10.37
CA LYS A 246 -4.74 -13.98 10.65
C LYS A 246 -5.18 -13.27 11.94
N GLY A 247 -6.46 -12.90 12.00
CA GLY A 247 -7.07 -12.26 13.17
C GLY A 247 -7.15 -10.73 13.08
N PHE A 248 -6.71 -10.15 11.95
CA PHE A 248 -6.82 -8.73 11.65
C PHE A 248 -6.20 -7.85 12.75
N GLN A 249 -6.73 -6.65 12.92
CA GLN A 249 -6.21 -5.66 13.85
C GLN A 249 -6.48 -6.00 15.31
N THR A 250 -7.58 -6.68 15.62
CA THR A 250 -7.90 -7.08 17.01
C THR A 250 -6.88 -8.08 17.55
N GLU A 251 -6.52 -9.10 16.78
CA GLU A 251 -5.51 -10.08 17.20
C GLU A 251 -4.11 -9.45 17.27
N PHE A 252 -3.80 -8.55 16.34
CA PHE A 252 -2.59 -7.73 16.43
C PHE A 252 -2.53 -6.93 17.74
N ILE A 253 -3.62 -6.25 18.13
CA ILE A 253 -3.69 -5.50 19.40
C ILE A 253 -3.47 -6.44 20.59
N ARG A 254 -4.14 -7.62 20.62
CA ARG A 254 -3.96 -8.61 21.69
C ARG A 254 -2.51 -9.07 21.79
N ARG A 255 -1.90 -9.45 20.68
CA ARG A 255 -0.50 -9.89 20.63
C ARG A 255 0.46 -8.80 21.15
N VAL A 256 0.26 -7.56 20.73
CA VAL A 256 1.08 -6.43 21.17
C VAL A 256 0.90 -6.17 22.67
N MET A 257 -0.34 -6.15 23.17
CA MET A 257 -0.61 -5.97 24.60
C MET A 257 -0.06 -7.09 25.47
N ALA A 258 -0.17 -8.35 25.03
CA ALA A 258 0.37 -9.49 25.75
C ALA A 258 1.90 -9.39 25.89
N SER A 259 2.59 -9.14 24.77
CA SER A 259 4.04 -8.94 24.77
C SER A 259 4.46 -7.71 25.61
N PHE A 260 3.76 -6.59 25.46
CA PHE A 260 4.04 -5.38 26.25
C PHE A 260 3.88 -5.59 27.75
N ARG A 261 2.83 -6.31 28.17
CA ARG A 261 2.59 -6.65 29.57
C ARG A 261 3.76 -7.43 30.16
N ASP A 262 4.25 -8.42 29.41
CA ASP A 262 5.20 -9.41 29.93
C ASP A 262 6.66 -8.91 29.88
N TYR A 263 6.99 -8.02 28.94
CA TYR A 263 8.38 -7.66 28.63
C TYR A 263 8.70 -6.17 28.65
N ALA A 264 7.71 -5.26 28.60
CA ALA A 264 8.00 -3.83 28.61
C ALA A 264 8.35 -3.33 30.02
N PRO A 265 9.27 -2.36 30.16
CA PRO A 265 9.62 -1.76 31.45
C PRO A 265 8.38 -1.30 32.24
N GLU A 266 8.38 -1.45 33.57
CA GLU A 266 7.19 -1.26 34.42
C GLU A 266 6.51 0.11 34.25
N GLY A 267 7.30 1.17 34.08
CA GLY A 267 6.81 2.52 33.84
C GLY A 267 6.51 2.87 32.37
N ALA A 268 6.79 1.98 31.42
CA ALA A 268 6.57 2.28 30.00
C ALA A 268 5.07 2.37 29.67
N GLU A 269 4.74 3.22 28.70
CA GLU A 269 3.39 3.44 28.18
C GLU A 269 3.25 3.00 26.72
N LEU A 270 2.05 2.52 26.36
CA LEU A 270 1.71 2.03 25.03
C LEU A 270 0.57 2.86 24.42
N ILE A 271 0.82 3.48 23.27
CA ILE A 271 -0.12 4.38 22.61
C ILE A 271 -0.69 3.71 21.37
N PHE A 272 -1.99 3.42 21.36
CA PHE A 272 -2.72 3.06 20.14
C PHE A 272 -3.31 4.31 19.50
N LYS A 273 -2.96 4.56 18.24
CA LYS A 273 -3.45 5.73 17.50
C LYS A 273 -4.33 5.29 16.34
N ILE A 274 -5.59 5.74 16.32
CA ILE A 274 -6.53 5.41 15.24
C ILE A 274 -6.10 6.01 13.90
N HIS A 275 -6.38 5.30 12.80
CA HIS A 275 -6.17 5.82 11.46
C HIS A 275 -7.05 7.07 11.20
N PRO A 276 -6.53 8.14 10.58
CA PRO A 276 -7.30 9.35 10.28
C PRO A 276 -8.54 9.13 9.40
N MET A 277 -8.48 8.11 8.54
CA MET A 277 -9.55 7.69 7.62
C MET A 277 -10.34 6.47 8.12
N ASP A 278 -10.16 6.03 9.37
CA ASP A 278 -10.99 4.96 9.93
C ASP A 278 -12.47 5.39 9.94
N ASN A 279 -13.39 4.50 9.58
CA ASN A 279 -14.83 4.79 9.46
C ASN A 279 -15.61 4.70 10.79
N GLY A 280 -14.98 4.24 11.87
CA GLY A 280 -15.55 4.15 13.21
C GLY A 280 -16.42 2.93 13.49
N LEU A 281 -16.60 2.01 12.52
CA LEU A 281 -17.49 0.86 12.67
C LEU A 281 -17.00 -0.17 13.70
N GLU A 282 -15.68 -0.37 13.78
CA GLU A 282 -15.05 -1.29 14.75
C GLU A 282 -15.05 -0.74 16.18
N ARG A 283 -15.30 0.58 16.35
CA ARG A 283 -15.33 1.25 17.66
C ARG A 283 -14.06 1.01 18.47
N TRP A 284 -12.91 1.23 17.85
CA TRP A 284 -11.58 1.03 18.46
C TRP A 284 -11.40 1.77 19.79
N GLU A 285 -12.07 2.91 19.98
CA GLU A 285 -12.08 3.65 21.24
C GLU A 285 -12.71 2.89 22.42
N ARG A 286 -13.46 1.83 22.15
CA ARG A 286 -14.00 0.90 23.16
C ARG A 286 -13.20 -0.39 23.20
N VAL A 287 -12.80 -0.89 22.03
CA VAL A 287 -12.04 -2.15 21.93
C VAL A 287 -10.69 -2.04 22.61
N VAL A 288 -9.90 -1.00 22.32
CA VAL A 288 -8.55 -0.84 22.90
C VAL A 288 -8.59 -0.73 24.43
N PRO A 289 -9.38 0.17 25.06
CA PRO A 289 -9.42 0.23 26.52
C PRO A 289 -9.94 -1.05 27.17
N ARG A 290 -10.92 -1.74 26.55
CA ARG A 290 -11.40 -3.03 27.04
C ARG A 290 -10.28 -4.07 27.03
N LEU A 291 -9.55 -4.20 25.92
CA LEU A 291 -8.43 -5.13 25.81
C LEU A 291 -7.30 -4.78 26.78
N ALA A 292 -7.02 -3.48 26.98
CA ALA A 292 -6.05 -3.04 27.96
C ALA A 292 -6.44 -3.48 29.38
N ALA A 293 -7.72 -3.31 29.77
CA ALA A 293 -8.22 -3.78 31.06
C ALA A 293 -8.14 -5.32 31.18
N GLU A 294 -8.49 -6.06 30.13
CA GLU A 294 -8.35 -7.54 30.09
C GLU A 294 -6.90 -8.00 30.31
N HIS A 295 -5.91 -7.19 29.91
CA HIS A 295 -4.48 -7.48 30.09
C HIS A 295 -3.87 -6.83 31.35
N GLY A 296 -4.65 -6.14 32.18
CA GLY A 296 -4.14 -5.42 33.36
C GLY A 296 -3.30 -4.18 33.03
N LEU A 297 -3.47 -3.60 31.84
CA LEU A 297 -2.70 -2.49 31.31
C LEU A 297 -3.49 -1.17 31.21
N ALA A 298 -4.63 -1.06 31.91
CA ALA A 298 -5.54 0.09 31.77
C ALA A 298 -4.85 1.45 32.04
N GLU A 299 -3.92 1.50 32.99
CA GLU A 299 -3.18 2.72 33.35
C GLU A 299 -1.97 2.99 32.43
N ARG A 300 -1.50 1.98 31.68
CA ARG A 300 -0.31 2.06 30.83
C ARG A 300 -0.63 2.16 29.34
N VAL A 301 -1.89 1.98 28.95
CA VAL A 301 -2.34 1.99 27.56
C VAL A 301 -3.22 3.18 27.28
N HIS A 302 -2.86 3.94 26.25
CA HIS A 302 -3.59 5.12 25.81
C HIS A 302 -4.15 4.94 24.41
N PHE A 303 -5.38 5.40 24.20
CA PHE A 303 -6.01 5.45 22.88
C PHE A 303 -6.11 6.89 22.39
N LEU A 304 -5.52 7.18 21.23
CA LEU A 304 -5.53 8.49 20.59
C LEU A 304 -6.43 8.53 19.35
N ASP A 305 -7.44 9.40 19.39
CA ASP A 305 -8.26 9.82 18.24
C ASP A 305 -8.04 11.31 17.95
N GLY A 306 -6.88 11.59 17.34
CA GLY A 306 -6.35 12.94 17.15
C GLY A 306 -4.84 12.96 17.37
N GLY A 307 -4.24 14.15 17.49
CA GLY A 307 -2.79 14.33 17.62
C GLY A 307 -2.05 14.23 16.29
N PHE A 308 -1.10 15.14 16.08
CA PHE A 308 -0.28 15.18 14.88
C PHE A 308 0.84 14.13 14.99
N LEU A 309 0.94 13.24 14.00
CA LEU A 309 1.89 12.12 14.02
C LEU A 309 3.35 12.56 14.23
N PRO A 310 3.85 13.63 13.57
CA PRO A 310 5.20 14.11 13.77
C PRO A 310 5.55 14.45 15.23
N ASP A 311 4.62 15.07 15.95
CA ASP A 311 4.81 15.42 17.37
C ASP A 311 4.93 14.16 18.21
N ILE A 312 4.06 13.18 17.96
CA ILE A 312 4.11 11.87 18.66
C ILE A 312 5.43 11.14 18.36
N PHE A 313 5.94 11.19 17.14
CA PHE A 313 7.22 10.55 16.81
C PHE A 313 8.42 11.18 17.53
N SER A 314 8.30 12.42 18.02
CA SER A 314 9.38 13.07 18.77
C SER A 314 9.50 12.60 20.23
N ILE A 315 8.51 11.86 20.74
CA ILE A 315 8.39 11.47 22.15
C ILE A 315 8.32 9.96 22.37
N VAL A 316 8.44 9.14 21.32
CA VAL A 316 8.32 7.68 21.42
C VAL A 316 9.67 6.99 21.23
N ALA A 317 9.91 5.97 22.05
CA ALA A 317 11.08 5.10 22.01
C ALA A 317 11.00 4.06 20.88
N GLY A 318 9.80 3.76 20.37
CA GLY A 318 9.62 2.82 19.28
C GLY A 318 8.23 2.82 18.67
N CYS A 319 8.11 2.27 17.46
CA CYS A 319 6.88 2.16 16.70
C CYS A 319 6.63 0.71 16.28
N VAL A 320 5.49 0.12 16.66
CA VAL A 320 5.09 -1.22 16.24
C VAL A 320 3.97 -1.13 15.21
N VAL A 321 4.17 -1.74 14.04
CA VAL A 321 3.21 -1.70 12.93
C VAL A 321 2.94 -3.10 12.43
N ILE A 322 1.82 -3.30 11.73
CA ILE A 322 1.64 -4.52 10.94
C ILE A 322 2.48 -4.38 9.67
N ASN A 323 2.03 -3.54 8.74
CA ASN A 323 2.73 -3.24 7.49
C ASN A 323 2.50 -1.80 6.98
N SER A 324 1.89 -0.95 7.81
CA SER A 324 1.56 0.45 7.48
C SER A 324 2.76 1.24 6.96
N THR A 325 2.55 2.12 5.98
CA THR A 325 3.56 3.11 5.56
C THR A 325 3.91 4.10 6.67
N THR A 326 3.11 4.19 7.75
CA THR A 326 3.48 4.90 8.98
C THR A 326 4.80 4.41 9.57
N GLY A 327 5.19 3.14 9.37
CA GLY A 327 6.50 2.63 9.76
C GLY A 327 7.65 3.36 9.03
N LEU A 328 7.52 3.67 7.73
CA LEU A 328 8.50 4.49 7.02
C LEU A 328 8.54 5.93 7.54
N ILE A 329 7.39 6.48 7.95
CA ILE A 329 7.33 7.82 8.55
C ILE A 329 8.06 7.86 9.90
N ALA A 330 7.97 6.77 10.68
CA ALA A 330 8.70 6.58 11.94
C ALA A 330 10.21 6.47 11.68
N LEU A 331 10.62 5.62 10.75
CA LEU A 331 12.03 5.45 10.35
C LEU A 331 12.65 6.77 9.88
N ARG A 332 11.91 7.59 9.12
CA ARG A 332 12.33 8.94 8.70
C ARG A 332 12.59 9.92 9.83
N ARG A 333 12.09 9.62 11.03
CA ARG A 333 12.34 10.37 12.27
C ARG A 333 13.32 9.65 13.19
N ASN A 334 14.04 8.66 12.67
CA ASN A 334 14.98 7.83 13.42
C ASN A 334 14.34 7.07 14.59
N VAL A 335 13.02 6.80 14.51
CA VAL A 335 12.30 6.02 15.52
C VAL A 335 12.47 4.53 15.21
N PRO A 336 13.00 3.72 16.15
CA PRO A 336 13.04 2.27 16.02
C PRO A 336 11.67 1.71 15.65
N THR A 337 11.62 0.85 14.63
CA THR A 337 10.34 0.37 14.09
C THR A 337 10.32 -1.15 14.00
N LYS A 338 9.24 -1.76 14.49
CA LYS A 338 9.00 -3.21 14.45
C LYS A 338 7.76 -3.55 13.60
N PRO A 339 7.94 -4.03 12.36
CA PRO A 339 6.87 -4.62 11.58
C PRO A 339 6.53 -6.04 12.04
N LEU A 340 5.25 -6.34 12.26
CA LEU A 340 4.73 -7.68 12.57
C LEU A 340 4.05 -8.38 11.38
N GLY A 341 3.86 -7.66 10.27
CA GLY A 341 3.42 -8.19 8.98
C GLY A 341 4.54 -8.18 7.94
N VAL A 342 4.14 -8.20 6.67
CA VAL A 342 5.07 -8.09 5.54
C VAL A 342 5.10 -6.65 5.04
N ALA A 343 6.24 -5.98 5.21
CA ALA A 343 6.47 -4.63 4.72
C ALA A 343 7.70 -4.60 3.81
N VAL A 344 7.65 -3.80 2.74
CA VAL A 344 8.77 -3.67 1.81
C VAL A 344 10.04 -3.11 2.49
N TYR A 345 9.84 -2.26 3.50
CA TYR A 345 10.91 -1.58 4.22
C TYR A 345 11.41 -2.38 5.43
N ASP A 346 10.87 -3.58 5.66
CA ASP A 346 11.38 -4.45 6.72
C ASP A 346 12.68 -5.12 6.25
N ILE A 347 13.79 -4.45 6.53
CA ILE A 347 15.13 -4.75 6.03
C ILE A 347 16.09 -4.66 7.21
N GLU A 348 17.05 -5.58 7.26
CA GLU A 348 18.13 -5.56 8.25
C GLU A 348 18.89 -4.23 8.22
N GLY A 349 19.19 -3.70 9.41
CA GLY A 349 19.79 -2.37 9.56
C GLY A 349 18.82 -1.22 9.34
N LEU A 350 17.55 -1.44 9.01
CA LEU A 350 16.54 -0.38 8.94
C LEU A 350 15.44 -0.55 10.00
N THR A 351 14.89 -1.75 10.14
CA THR A 351 13.87 -2.09 11.15
C THR A 351 14.42 -3.05 12.18
N HIS A 352 13.79 -3.12 13.36
CA HIS A 352 14.17 -4.07 14.40
C HIS A 352 13.89 -5.52 13.94
N GLN A 353 14.94 -6.30 13.78
CA GLN A 353 14.88 -7.68 13.28
C GLN A 353 14.65 -8.73 14.37
N GLY A 354 14.88 -8.40 15.65
CA GLY A 354 14.57 -9.27 16.80
C GLY A 354 13.06 -9.52 16.96
N ASP A 355 12.65 -10.27 17.96
CA ASP A 355 11.22 -10.50 18.21
C ASP A 355 10.51 -9.25 18.77
N LEU A 356 9.20 -9.35 19.03
CA LEU A 356 8.46 -8.25 19.63
C LEU A 356 8.82 -8.05 21.12
N ASP A 357 9.20 -9.13 21.79
CA ASP A 357 9.42 -9.15 23.23
C ASP A 357 10.70 -8.36 23.58
N GLY A 358 11.79 -8.57 22.84
CA GLY A 358 13.03 -7.80 22.98
C GLY A 358 12.93 -6.34 22.52
N PHE A 359 11.96 -6.01 21.64
CA PHE A 359 11.80 -4.66 21.11
C PHE A 359 11.47 -3.63 22.21
N TRP A 360 10.80 -4.04 23.28
CA TRP A 360 10.40 -3.12 24.36
C TRP A 360 11.56 -2.64 25.22
N THR A 361 12.64 -3.41 25.28
CA THR A 361 13.80 -3.11 26.13
C THR A 361 15.01 -2.68 25.32
N ASP A 362 15.14 -3.18 24.08
CA ASP A 362 16.26 -2.87 23.20
C ASP A 362 15.79 -2.53 21.77
N PRO A 363 15.03 -1.43 21.60
CA PRO A 363 14.57 -0.99 20.30
C PRO A 363 15.76 -0.51 19.45
N GLN A 364 15.92 -1.10 18.26
CA GLN A 364 17.06 -0.82 17.38
C GLN A 364 16.71 0.29 16.36
N PRO A 365 17.40 1.45 16.37
CA PRO A 365 17.18 2.51 15.40
C PRO A 365 17.72 2.11 14.02
N PRO A 366 17.27 2.79 12.94
CA PRO A 366 17.83 2.56 11.62
C PRO A 366 19.33 2.93 11.58
N LYS A 367 20.14 2.07 10.95
CA LYS A 367 21.57 2.31 10.68
C LYS A 367 21.71 3.64 9.92
N PRO A 368 22.67 4.50 10.30
CA PRO A 368 22.94 5.74 9.57
C PRO A 368 23.13 5.49 8.07
N GLY A 369 22.52 6.33 7.24
CA GLY A 369 22.60 6.22 5.77
C GLY A 369 21.65 5.19 5.14
N MET A 370 21.30 4.10 5.84
CA MET A 370 20.49 3.02 5.27
C MET A 370 19.10 3.48 4.82
N LEU A 371 18.46 4.37 5.58
CA LEU A 371 17.19 4.98 5.18
C LEU A 371 17.33 5.82 3.90
N ASN A 372 18.41 6.61 3.78
CA ASN A 372 18.64 7.42 2.60
C ASN A 372 18.87 6.53 1.37
N ALA A 373 19.63 5.45 1.54
CA ALA A 373 19.84 4.43 0.51
C ALA A 373 18.51 3.80 0.07
N LEU A 374 17.66 3.39 1.03
CA LEU A 374 16.34 2.85 0.72
C LEU A 374 15.47 3.85 -0.06
N VAL A 375 15.41 5.10 0.39
CA VAL A 375 14.61 6.15 -0.27
C VAL A 375 15.08 6.37 -1.71
N ARG A 376 16.39 6.44 -1.96
CA ARG A 376 16.94 6.56 -3.32
C ARG A 376 16.59 5.34 -4.17
N ALA A 377 16.90 4.13 -3.67
CA ALA A 377 16.61 2.90 -4.38
C ALA A 377 15.12 2.74 -4.70
N MET A 378 14.23 3.08 -3.77
CA MET A 378 12.79 3.06 -4.02
C MET A 378 12.34 4.09 -5.05
N ALA A 379 12.82 5.33 -4.96
CA ALA A 379 12.45 6.41 -5.87
C ALA A 379 12.82 6.08 -7.32
N TYR A 380 14.04 5.59 -7.53
CA TYR A 380 14.54 5.25 -8.86
C TYR A 380 14.05 3.88 -9.34
N GLY A 381 13.99 2.89 -8.45
CA GLY A 381 13.69 1.50 -8.77
C GLY A 381 12.22 1.23 -9.07
N ILE A 382 11.31 1.68 -8.21
CA ILE A 382 9.89 1.26 -8.23
C ILE A 382 8.88 2.41 -8.19
N HIS A 383 9.29 3.65 -7.88
CA HIS A 383 8.36 4.78 -7.86
C HIS A 383 8.46 5.66 -9.09
N VAL A 384 7.33 6.11 -9.59
CA VAL A 384 7.20 7.08 -10.66
C VAL A 384 6.70 8.39 -10.06
N ARG A 385 7.41 9.49 -10.32
CA ARG A 385 7.02 10.80 -9.80
C ARG A 385 5.76 11.31 -10.51
N GLY A 386 4.79 11.80 -9.76
CA GLY A 386 3.51 12.30 -10.24
C GLY A 386 2.37 12.03 -9.25
N SER A 387 1.13 12.28 -9.68
CA SER A 387 -0.09 12.09 -8.88
C SER A 387 -1.21 11.49 -9.72
N VAL A 388 -2.16 10.83 -9.06
CA VAL A 388 -3.38 10.33 -9.72
C VAL A 388 -4.43 11.44 -9.92
N TYR A 389 -4.33 12.53 -9.17
CA TYR A 389 -5.21 13.71 -9.19
C TYR A 389 -4.43 14.96 -9.58
N GLY A 390 -5.15 16.02 -9.97
CA GLY A 390 -4.55 17.24 -10.50
C GLY A 390 -3.98 17.04 -11.91
N ASP A 391 -4.03 18.08 -12.74
CA ASP A 391 -3.65 17.93 -14.16
C ASP A 391 -2.13 17.86 -14.34
N GLU A 392 -1.37 18.69 -13.63
CA GLU A 392 0.10 18.70 -13.70
C GLU A 392 0.72 17.40 -13.16
N GLY A 393 0.30 16.97 -11.97
CA GLY A 393 0.76 15.74 -11.35
C GLY A 393 0.39 14.50 -12.17
N ARG A 394 -0.81 14.47 -12.76
CA ARG A 394 -1.23 13.39 -13.66
C ARG A 394 -0.42 13.37 -14.95
N ALA A 395 -0.18 14.52 -15.57
CA ALA A 395 0.67 14.62 -16.75
C ALA A 395 2.11 14.18 -16.47
N ALA A 396 2.66 14.53 -15.30
CA ALA A 396 3.98 14.08 -14.87
C ALA A 396 4.05 12.56 -14.70
N PHE A 397 3.07 11.96 -14.01
CA PHE A 397 3.00 10.51 -13.88
C PHE A 397 2.97 9.83 -15.26
N ILE A 398 2.12 10.30 -16.18
CA ILE A 398 1.99 9.70 -17.51
C ILE A 398 3.32 9.72 -18.27
N ARG A 399 4.00 10.87 -18.30
CA ARG A 399 5.32 10.99 -18.97
C ARG A 399 6.32 10.00 -18.40
N ASN A 400 6.46 9.98 -17.07
CA ASN A 400 7.44 9.16 -16.38
C ASN A 400 7.09 7.65 -16.40
N ALA A 401 5.81 7.29 -16.41
CA ALA A 401 5.35 5.90 -16.40
C ALA A 401 5.52 5.22 -17.75
N ILE A 402 5.23 5.91 -18.86
CA ILE A 402 5.33 5.34 -20.21
C ILE A 402 6.75 4.88 -20.51
N GLU A 403 7.73 5.73 -20.19
CA GLU A 403 9.15 5.41 -20.41
C GLU A 403 9.53 4.10 -19.72
N ARG A 404 9.01 3.84 -18.51
CA ARG A 404 9.26 2.57 -17.80
C ARG A 404 8.48 1.40 -18.39
N LEU A 405 7.24 1.61 -18.81
CA LEU A 405 6.40 0.56 -19.37
C LEU A 405 6.94 0.02 -20.70
N GLU A 406 7.66 0.83 -21.47
CA GLU A 406 8.29 0.41 -22.73
C GLU A 406 9.59 -0.39 -22.52
N GLN A 407 10.23 -0.28 -21.35
CA GLN A 407 11.44 -1.03 -21.06
C GLN A 407 11.15 -2.53 -20.86
N PRO A 408 12.12 -3.42 -21.11
CA PRO A 408 11.98 -4.85 -20.84
C PRO A 408 11.65 -5.15 -19.37
N ARG A 409 12.16 -4.32 -18.45
CA ARG A 409 11.88 -4.37 -17.02
C ARG A 409 11.33 -3.04 -16.52
N ILE A 410 10.31 -3.09 -15.67
CA ILE A 410 9.73 -1.88 -15.06
C ILE A 410 10.57 -1.47 -13.87
N ASN A 411 10.94 -2.42 -13.02
CA ASN A 411 11.91 -2.22 -11.95
C ASN A 411 13.26 -1.81 -12.55
N GLN A 412 13.78 -0.67 -12.12
CA GLN A 412 14.99 -0.07 -12.69
C GLN A 412 16.25 -0.40 -11.87
N PHE A 413 17.43 -0.09 -12.42
CA PHE A 413 18.73 -0.13 -11.72
C PHE A 413 19.07 -1.48 -11.07
N GLY A 414 18.62 -2.59 -11.66
CA GLY A 414 18.87 -3.93 -11.10
C GLY A 414 18.11 -4.23 -9.79
N LEU A 415 17.14 -3.38 -9.42
CA LEU A 415 16.29 -3.52 -8.22
C LEU A 415 15.09 -4.44 -8.49
N TYR A 416 15.39 -5.61 -9.05
CA TYR A 416 14.45 -6.68 -9.34
C TYR A 416 15.03 -8.01 -8.90
N GLU A 417 14.34 -8.69 -8.00
CA GLU A 417 14.58 -10.10 -7.68
C GLU A 417 13.69 -10.98 -8.56
N PRO A 418 14.18 -12.05 -9.21
CA PRO A 418 13.33 -12.94 -10.01
C PRO A 418 12.18 -13.57 -9.21
N ARG A 419 12.40 -13.78 -7.91
CA ARG A 419 11.42 -14.26 -6.95
C ARG A 419 11.18 -13.18 -5.89
N PRO A 420 9.93 -12.79 -5.59
CA PRO A 420 9.65 -11.83 -4.52
C PRO A 420 10.29 -12.28 -3.19
N PRO A 421 11.23 -11.51 -2.62
CA PRO A 421 12.10 -12.00 -1.55
C PRO A 421 11.40 -12.09 -0.18
N ARG A 422 10.14 -11.65 -0.10
CA ARG A 422 9.33 -11.59 1.14
C ARG A 422 8.26 -12.69 1.23
N VAL A 423 8.13 -13.54 0.21
CA VAL A 423 7.13 -14.63 0.18
C VAL A 423 7.36 -15.64 1.31
N ASP A 424 8.61 -16.02 1.59
CA ASP A 424 8.89 -16.99 2.65
C ASP A 424 8.48 -16.46 4.03
N LYS A 425 8.69 -15.16 4.27
CA LYS A 425 8.21 -14.49 5.49
C LYS A 425 6.68 -14.51 5.55
N ALA A 426 5.99 -14.21 4.44
CA ALA A 426 4.54 -14.26 4.40
C ALA A 426 4.00 -15.66 4.77
N VAL A 427 4.58 -16.71 4.18
CA VAL A 427 4.22 -18.10 4.49
C VAL A 427 4.46 -18.43 5.96
N SER A 428 5.60 -18.01 6.54
CA SER A 428 5.91 -18.23 7.96
C SER A 428 4.91 -17.55 8.91
N LEU A 429 4.27 -16.47 8.47
CA LEU A 429 3.23 -15.73 9.20
C LEU A 429 1.82 -16.29 8.96
N GLY A 430 1.68 -17.37 8.19
CA GLY A 430 0.39 -17.96 7.84
C GLY A 430 -0.43 -17.15 6.84
N ILE A 431 0.22 -16.24 6.09
CA ILE A 431 -0.39 -15.43 5.04
C ILE A 431 -0.52 -16.29 3.78
N ALA A 432 -1.71 -16.27 3.18
CA ALA A 432 -1.97 -17.03 1.95
C ALA A 432 -1.22 -16.41 0.76
N VAL A 433 -0.59 -17.26 -0.06
CA VAL A 433 0.10 -16.86 -1.28
C VAL A 433 -0.64 -17.46 -2.48
N ASP A 434 -0.93 -16.63 -3.49
CA ASP A 434 -1.92 -16.88 -4.54
C ASP A 434 -1.37 -17.69 -5.74
N TRP A 435 -0.05 -17.84 -5.86
CA TRP A 435 0.60 -18.72 -6.83
C TRP A 435 1.88 -19.33 -6.27
N PRO A 436 2.29 -20.52 -6.76
CA PRO A 436 3.53 -21.16 -6.34
C PRO A 436 4.72 -20.32 -6.82
N VAL A 437 5.31 -19.58 -5.89
CA VAL A 437 6.58 -18.92 -6.11
C VAL A 437 7.65 -19.99 -5.89
N GLY A 438 8.21 -20.54 -6.99
CA GLY A 438 9.11 -21.71 -6.95
C GLY A 438 10.17 -21.63 -5.85
N LYS A 439 10.47 -22.76 -5.20
CA LYS A 439 11.56 -22.84 -4.21
C LYS A 439 12.86 -22.32 -4.85
N ILE A 440 13.64 -21.55 -4.09
CA ILE A 440 15.01 -21.20 -4.51
C ILE A 440 15.71 -22.53 -4.79
N ALA A 441 16.24 -22.72 -6.00
CA ALA A 441 17.17 -23.80 -6.24
C ALA A 441 18.36 -23.54 -5.30
N SER A 442 18.47 -24.36 -4.26
CA SER A 442 19.51 -24.31 -3.24
C SER A 442 20.89 -24.45 -3.84
#